data_AF-A0A0L7KTT8-F1
#
_entry.id   AF-A0A0L7KTT8-F1
#
_cell.length_a   1.000
_cell.length_b   1.000
_cell.length_c   1.000
_cell.angle_alpha   90.00
_cell.angle_beta   90.00
_cell.angle_gamma   90.00
#
_symmetry.space_group_name_H-M   'P 1'
#
loop_
_entity.id
_entity.type
_entity.pdbx_description
1 polymer ?
#
loop_
_entity_poly.entity_id
_entity_poly.type
_entity_poly.pdbx_seq_one_letter_code
_entity_poly.pdbx_strand_id
1 'polypeptide(L)'
;IRAISGLGYTLTLTDVYERGWTTSTVTKYKTDWDNQRIIYSQYFPEKWLEGNYEFKPGFAVIRPLINELVSTAFTHIWSASFKDFPLERFIKG
;
A
#
# COMPACT_ATOMS: atom_id res chain seq x y z
N ILE A 1 -21.64 8.71 28.64
CA ILE A 1 -22.11 8.36 27.28
C ILE A 1 -22.32 9.66 26.52
N ARG A 2 -21.50 10.00 25.53
CA ARG A 2 -21.72 11.17 24.66
C ARG A 2 -21.90 10.65 23.24
N ALA A 3 -23.13 10.67 22.76
CA ALA A 3 -23.44 10.45 21.36
C ALA A 3 -23.03 11.70 20.58
N ILE A 4 -22.25 11.53 19.50
CA ILE A 4 -22.05 12.55 18.48
C ILE A 4 -22.68 11.98 17.21
N SER A 5 -23.83 12.54 16.84
CA SER A 5 -24.56 12.25 15.60
C SER A 5 -23.89 13.00 14.44
N GLY A 6 -23.41 12.30 13.41
CA GLY A 6 -22.92 12.88 12.15
C GLY A 6 -22.63 11.82 11.09
N LEU A 7 -23.24 12.00 9.91
CA LEU A 7 -23.22 11.16 8.69
C LEU A 7 -21.85 10.50 8.37
N GLY A 8 -21.84 9.22 7.95
CA GLY A 8 -20.66 8.53 7.41
C GLY A 8 -20.87 8.02 5.98
N TYR A 9 -19.95 7.21 5.47
CA TYR A 9 -20.12 6.49 4.20
C TYR A 9 -19.38 5.15 4.18
N THR A 10 -19.86 4.24 3.35
CA THR A 10 -19.18 3.00 2.94
C THR A 10 -18.66 3.19 1.52
N LEU A 11 -17.34 3.05 1.34
CA LEU A 11 -16.69 2.99 0.02
C LEU A 11 -16.30 1.53 -0.23
N THR A 12 -16.89 0.92 -1.25
CA THR A 12 -16.51 -0.43 -1.69
C THR A 12 -15.71 -0.31 -2.97
N LEU A 13 -14.50 -0.87 -2.99
CA LEU A 13 -13.68 -0.94 -4.19
C LEU A 13 -13.65 -2.39 -4.68
N THR A 14 -13.89 -2.61 -5.97
CA THR A 14 -13.81 -3.94 -6.60
C THR A 14 -12.91 -3.87 -7.83
N ASP A 15 -12.28 -4.99 -8.16
CA ASP A 15 -11.35 -5.11 -9.29
C ASP A 15 -10.25 -4.03 -9.29
N VAL A 16 -9.63 -3.82 -8.12
CA VAL A 16 -8.63 -2.77 -7.91
C VAL A 16 -7.25 -3.25 -8.35
N TYR A 17 -6.66 -2.50 -9.27
CA TYR A 17 -5.29 -2.63 -9.75
C TYR A 17 -4.47 -1.43 -9.32
N GLU A 18 -3.21 -1.65 -8.99
CA GLU A 18 -2.26 -0.59 -8.70
C GLU A 18 -1.43 -0.27 -9.95
N ARG A 19 -1.37 1.01 -10.31
CA ARG A 19 -0.69 1.51 -11.51
C ARG A 19 0.44 2.46 -11.13
N GLY A 20 1.30 2.77 -12.10
CA GLY A 20 2.44 3.68 -11.90
C GLY A 20 3.74 3.03 -11.43
N TRP A 21 3.78 1.70 -11.33
CA TRP A 21 5.00 0.98 -10.92
C TRP A 21 6.11 1.06 -11.97
N THR A 22 5.76 1.04 -13.26
CA THR A 22 6.72 1.00 -14.38
C THR A 22 7.53 2.28 -14.53
N THR A 23 7.02 3.42 -14.09
CA THR A 23 7.69 4.73 -14.18
C THR A 23 8.31 5.15 -12.85
N SER A 24 8.37 4.25 -11.87
CA SER A 24 8.92 4.53 -10.54
C SER A 24 10.45 4.54 -10.53
N THR A 25 11.01 5.35 -9.63
CA THR A 25 12.47 5.53 -9.49
C THR A 25 12.91 5.27 -8.06
N VAL A 26 13.87 4.37 -7.85
CA VAL A 26 14.52 4.19 -6.55
C VAL A 26 15.39 5.42 -6.26
N THR A 27 15.10 6.14 -5.18
CA THR A 27 15.81 7.37 -4.81
C THR A 27 16.86 7.14 -3.73
N LYS A 28 16.71 6.07 -2.93
CA LYS A 28 17.67 5.67 -1.91
C LYS A 28 17.72 4.15 -1.84
N TYR A 29 18.92 3.62 -1.62
CA TYR A 29 19.17 2.20 -1.44
C TYR A 29 20.26 1.98 -0.39
N LYS A 30 20.06 1.03 0.51
CA LYS A 30 21.03 0.57 1.49
C LYS A 30 20.81 -0.91 1.79
N THR A 31 21.88 -1.69 1.79
CA THR A 31 21.88 -3.03 2.39
C THR A 31 22.27 -2.94 3.86
N ASP A 32 21.46 -3.52 4.74
CA ASP A 32 21.70 -3.64 6.19
C ASP A 32 22.04 -5.10 6.47
N TRP A 33 23.33 -5.41 6.38
CA TRP A 33 23.88 -6.77 6.46
C TRP A 33 23.67 -7.41 7.84
N ASP A 34 23.88 -6.64 8.90
CA ASP A 34 23.75 -7.09 10.29
C ASP A 34 22.33 -7.59 10.58
N ASN A 35 21.33 -6.97 9.95
CA ASN A 35 19.92 -7.30 10.10
C ASN A 35 19.34 -8.04 8.88
N GLN A 36 20.19 -8.45 7.92
CA GLN A 36 19.84 -9.19 6.72
C GLN A 36 18.64 -8.60 5.94
N ARG A 37 18.62 -7.28 5.74
CA ARG A 37 17.53 -6.61 5.02
C ARG A 37 18.04 -5.57 4.02
N ILE A 38 17.23 -5.34 3.00
CA ILE A 38 17.40 -4.23 2.06
C ILE A 38 16.43 -3.11 2.45
N ILE A 39 16.94 -1.89 2.55
CA ILE A 39 16.16 -0.68 2.78
C ILE A 39 16.25 0.17 1.54
N TYR A 40 15.10 0.55 0.97
CA TYR A 40 15.07 1.47 -0.15
C TYR A 40 13.91 2.46 -0.03
N SER A 41 14.03 3.57 -0.75
CA SER A 41 12.96 4.54 -0.95
C SER A 41 12.70 4.66 -2.44
N GLN A 42 11.43 4.73 -2.83
CA GLN A 42 11.01 4.80 -4.22
C GLN A 42 10.08 5.99 -4.42
N TYR A 43 10.37 6.79 -5.44
CA TYR A 43 9.51 7.86 -5.91
C TYR A 43 8.62 7.33 -7.03
N PHE A 44 7.35 7.69 -6.97
CA PHE A 44 6.37 7.36 -8.01
C PHE A 44 5.79 8.65 -8.56
N PRO A 45 6.08 9.02 -9.82
CA PRO A 45 5.59 10.26 -10.41
C PRO A 45 4.07 10.23 -10.61
N GLU A 46 3.52 9.08 -10.99
CA GLU A 46 2.09 8.91 -11.23
C GLU A 46 1.66 7.54 -10.69
N LYS A 47 1.41 7.41 -9.38
CA LYS A 47 0.88 6.19 -8.78
C LYS A 47 -0.60 6.37 -8.46
N TRP A 48 -1.42 5.44 -8.91
CA TRP A 48 -2.86 5.49 -8.67
C TRP A 48 -3.46 4.09 -8.56
N LEU A 49 -4.65 4.03 -7.98
CA LEU A 49 -5.50 2.84 -7.99
C LEU A 49 -6.50 2.97 -9.14
N GLU A 50 -6.67 1.90 -9.90
CA GLU A 50 -7.63 1.78 -10.99
C GLU A 50 -8.61 0.66 -10.63
N GLY A 51 -9.91 0.89 -10.69
CA GLY A 51 -10.91 -0.12 -10.35
C GLY A 51 -12.31 0.47 -10.22
N ASN A 52 -13.27 -0.39 -9.92
CA ASN A 52 -14.65 0.00 -9.69
C ASN A 52 -14.82 0.51 -8.26
N TYR A 53 -15.68 1.49 -8.06
CA TYR A 53 -16.02 1.98 -6.73
C TYR A 53 -17.53 2.20 -6.57
N GLU A 54 -18.04 1.86 -5.40
CA GLU A 54 -19.41 2.15 -4.97
C GLU A 54 -19.37 2.98 -3.67
N PHE A 55 -20.13 4.07 -3.65
CA PHE A 55 -20.27 4.93 -2.47
C PHE A 55 -21.69 4.79 -1.91
N LYS A 56 -21.80 4.33 -0.66
CA LYS A 56 -23.07 4.29 0.09
C LYS A 56 -23.00 5.25 1.26
N PRO A 57 -23.81 6.32 1.31
CA PRO A 57 -23.90 7.14 2.50
C PRO A 57 -24.52 6.34 3.66
N GLY A 58 -23.88 6.33 4.83
CA GLY A 58 -24.31 5.57 6.02
C GLY A 58 -23.45 5.87 7.24
N PHE A 59 -24.03 5.99 8.45
CA PHE A 59 -23.31 6.45 9.65
C PHE A 59 -22.01 5.67 9.97
N ALA A 60 -20.89 6.39 10.16
CA ALA A 60 -19.68 6.10 10.97
C ALA A 60 -18.30 6.34 10.31
N VAL A 61 -17.43 6.97 11.12
CA VAL A 61 -15.95 6.98 11.25
C VAL A 61 -15.11 6.35 10.12
N ILE A 62 -14.52 7.22 9.29
CA ILE A 62 -13.85 6.91 8.02
C ILE A 62 -12.31 6.83 8.07
N ARG A 63 -11.67 7.38 9.11
CA ARG A 63 -10.20 7.44 9.16
C ARG A 63 -9.47 6.11 9.46
N PRO A 64 -9.95 5.25 10.38
CA PRO A 64 -9.23 4.00 10.70
C PRO A 64 -9.28 2.98 9.56
N LEU A 65 -10.43 2.86 8.90
CA LEU A 65 -10.69 1.81 7.91
C LEU A 65 -9.95 2.04 6.59
N ILE A 66 -9.80 3.29 6.16
CA ILE A 66 -9.02 3.63 4.95
C ILE A 66 -7.54 3.30 5.16
N ASN A 67 -6.99 3.59 6.35
CA ASN A 67 -5.61 3.26 6.66
C ASN A 67 -5.37 1.74 6.65
N GLU A 68 -6.30 0.95 7.19
CA GLU A 68 -6.22 -0.51 7.18
C GLU A 68 -6.30 -1.09 5.76
N LEU A 69 -7.20 -0.57 4.91
CA LEU A 69 -7.35 -1.00 3.53
C LEU A 69 -6.07 -0.73 2.70
N VAL A 70 -5.55 0.50 2.80
CA VAL A 70 -4.32 0.90 2.09
C VAL A 70 -3.12 0.09 2.59
N SER A 71 -3.01 -0.12 3.90
CA SER A 71 -1.94 -0.93 4.50
C SER A 71 -2.01 -2.39 4.01
N THR A 72 -3.20 -3.00 4.02
CA THR A 72 -3.39 -4.40 3.62
C THR A 72 -3.08 -4.62 2.14
N ALA A 73 -3.54 -3.73 1.26
CA ALA A 73 -3.23 -3.80 -0.16
C ALA A 73 -1.72 -3.67 -0.43
N PHE A 74 -1.05 -2.74 0.26
CA PHE A 74 0.40 -2.58 0.15
C PHE A 74 1.15 -3.84 0.60
N THR A 75 0.78 -4.41 1.76
CA THR A 75 1.41 -5.64 2.27
C THR A 75 1.25 -6.80 1.30
N HIS A 76 0.07 -6.96 0.69
CA HIS A 76 -0.17 -8.06 -0.23
C HIS A 76 0.65 -7.93 -1.53
N ILE A 77 0.71 -6.73 -2.10
CA ILE A 77 1.47 -6.44 -3.34
C ILE A 77 2.97 -6.59 -3.11
N TRP A 78 3.47 -6.06 -2.00
CA TRP A 78 4.86 -6.24 -1.62
C TRP A 78 5.21 -7.72 -1.48
N SER A 79 4.40 -8.46 -0.72
CA SER A 79 4.62 -9.88 -0.49
C SER A 79 4.62 -10.63 -1.82
N ALA A 80 3.64 -10.42 -2.70
CA ALA A 80 3.57 -11.08 -4.00
C ALA A 80 4.77 -10.74 -4.91
N SER A 81 5.21 -9.48 -4.90
CA SER A 81 6.29 -9.00 -5.78
C SER A 81 7.68 -9.46 -5.34
N PHE A 82 7.87 -9.68 -4.04
CA PHE A 82 9.18 -9.96 -3.47
C PHE A 82 9.30 -11.30 -2.73
N LYS A 83 8.24 -12.12 -2.71
CA LYS A 83 8.21 -13.43 -2.02
C LYS A 83 9.38 -14.33 -2.41
N ASP A 84 9.69 -14.37 -3.70
CA ASP A 84 10.77 -15.20 -4.26
C ASP A 84 11.98 -14.36 -4.69
N PHE A 85 12.05 -13.09 -4.25
CA PHE A 85 13.16 -12.23 -4.60
C PHE A 85 14.45 -12.83 -4.03
N PRO A 86 15.45 -13.18 -4.87
CA PRO A 86 16.61 -13.94 -4.44
C PRO A 86 17.62 -12.99 -3.77
N LEU A 87 17.25 -12.51 -2.58
CA LEU A 87 18.02 -11.55 -1.78
C LEU A 87 19.49 -12.00 -1.67
N GLU A 88 19.71 -13.28 -1.42
CA GLU A 88 21.01 -13.97 -1.37
C GLU A 88 21.92 -13.77 -2.60
N ARG A 89 21.36 -13.53 -3.79
CA ARG A 89 22.14 -13.26 -5.01
C ARG A 89 22.65 -11.83 -5.11
N PHE A 90 21.99 -10.91 -4.42
CA PHE A 90 22.37 -9.50 -4.32
C PHE A 90 23.04 -9.17 -2.97
N ILE A 91 23.06 -10.15 -2.06
CA ILE A 91 23.60 -10.10 -0.70
C ILE A 91 25.04 -10.69 -0.65
N LYS A 92 25.81 -10.64 -1.75
CA LYS A 92 27.26 -10.95 -1.72
C LYS A 92 28.10 -9.71 -2.00
N GLY A 93 28.69 -9.18 -0.93
CA GLY A 93 29.65 -8.08 -0.90
C GLY A 93 29.99 -7.73 0.53
#